data_AF-A0A961BZ37-F1
#
_entry.id   AF-A0A961BZ37-F1
#
_cell.length_a   1.000
_cell.length_b   1.000
_cell.length_c   1.000
_cell.angle_alpha   90.00
_cell.angle_beta   90.00
_cell.angle_gamma   90.00
#
_symmetry.space_group_name_H-M   'P 1'
#
loop_
_entity.id
_entity.type
_entity.pdbx_description
1 polymer ?
#
loop_
_entity_poly.entity_id
_entity_poly.type
_entity_poly.pdbx_seq_one_letter_code
_entity_poly.pdbx_strand_id
1 'polypeptide(L)'
;MTATDDSVLPDDPDVRRFATELGGLWEQVRSWAVPLDEAASLELYTLMDAVRRQNIAAGLVVSTVSAHAGDLSALRAGWPHFTPGQKAVLNAATAFVLEAPPPPDGAPDQAAQVVLAAVRALLHRR
;
A
#
# COMPACT_ATOMS: atom_id res chain seq x y z
N MET A 1 4.79 -30.83 4.52
CA MET A 1 4.67 -30.29 3.15
C MET A 1 3.21 -29.96 2.92
N THR A 2 2.79 -28.76 3.30
CA THR A 2 1.46 -28.24 3.00
C THR A 2 1.62 -27.25 1.85
N ALA A 3 0.83 -27.49 0.81
CA ALA A 3 0.86 -26.79 -0.47
C ALA A 3 0.95 -25.28 -0.28
N THR A 4 2.00 -24.68 -0.81
CA THR A 4 2.02 -23.25 -1.13
C THR A 4 0.99 -23.08 -2.24
N ASP A 5 -0.18 -22.57 -1.87
CA ASP A 5 -1.24 -22.14 -2.78
C ASP A 5 -0.70 -20.93 -3.55
N ASP A 6 0.06 -21.24 -4.59
CA ASP A 6 0.69 -20.32 -5.51
C ASP A 6 -0.27 -20.18 -6.71
N SER A 7 -0.75 -18.95 -6.97
CA SER A 7 -1.81 -18.56 -7.93
C SER A 7 -3.21 -18.51 -7.31
N VAL A 8 -3.95 -17.39 -7.23
CA VAL A 8 -4.21 -16.38 -8.27
C VAL A 8 -4.63 -15.06 -7.59
N LEU A 9 -3.74 -14.06 -7.52
CA LEU A 9 -4.13 -12.65 -7.27
C LEU A 9 -4.30 -11.76 -8.51
N PRO A 10 -3.71 -12.04 -9.70
CA PRO A 10 -3.81 -11.08 -10.80
C PRO A 10 -5.24 -10.88 -11.33
N ASP A 11 -6.21 -11.70 -10.91
CA ASP A 11 -7.62 -11.59 -11.28
C ASP A 11 -8.58 -11.14 -10.16
N ASP A 12 -8.05 -10.75 -9.00
CA ASP A 12 -8.89 -10.21 -7.93
C ASP A 12 -9.54 -8.87 -8.36
N PRO A 13 -10.85 -8.67 -8.17
CA PRO A 13 -11.55 -7.46 -8.61
C PRO A 13 -11.02 -6.19 -7.94
N ASP A 14 -10.61 -6.25 -6.67
CA ASP A 14 -10.08 -5.11 -5.94
C ASP A 14 -8.66 -4.76 -6.45
N VAL A 15 -7.84 -5.77 -6.78
CA VAL A 15 -6.52 -5.57 -7.40
C VAL A 15 -6.62 -5.02 -8.82
N ARG A 16 -7.53 -5.54 -9.65
CA ARG A 16 -7.75 -5.03 -11.02
C ARG A 16 -8.22 -3.58 -11.01
N ARG A 17 -9.09 -3.24 -10.06
CA ARG A 17 -9.53 -1.85 -9.88
C ARG A 17 -8.38 -0.95 -9.46
N PHE A 18 -7.57 -1.40 -8.51
CA PHE A 18 -6.38 -0.66 -8.09
C PHE A 18 -5.40 -0.45 -9.25
N ALA A 19 -5.14 -1.48 -10.06
CA ALA A 19 -4.35 -1.35 -11.29
C ALA A 19 -4.96 -0.35 -12.28
N THR A 20 -6.29 -0.34 -12.42
CA THR A 20 -7.00 0.62 -13.29
C THR A 20 -6.87 2.06 -12.79
N GLU A 21 -7.02 2.30 -11.49
CA GLU A 21 -6.85 3.63 -10.88
C GLU A 21 -5.40 4.14 -11.01
N LEU A 22 -4.42 3.24 -10.93
CA LEU A 22 -2.99 3.57 -11.04
C LEU A 22 -2.54 3.83 -12.48
N GLY A 23 -3.18 3.22 -13.48
CA GLY A 23 -2.77 3.33 -14.87
C GLY A 23 -1.29 2.98 -15.06
N GLY A 24 -0.50 3.91 -15.61
CA GLY A 24 0.93 3.70 -15.86
C GLY A 24 1.79 3.49 -14.61
N LEU A 25 1.30 3.85 -13.41
CA LEU A 25 2.00 3.58 -12.15
C LEU A 25 1.86 2.12 -11.70
N TRP A 26 0.94 1.35 -12.27
CA TRP A 26 0.73 -0.05 -11.89
C TRP A 26 2.00 -0.90 -12.04
N GLU A 27 2.78 -0.68 -13.10
CA GLU A 27 4.01 -1.47 -13.31
C GLU A 27 5.05 -1.27 -12.22
N GLN A 28 5.02 -0.14 -11.51
CA GLN A 28 5.89 0.09 -10.36
C GLN A 28 5.33 -0.61 -9.11
N VAL A 29 4.01 -0.65 -8.95
CA VAL A 29 3.35 -1.14 -7.73
C VAL A 29 3.10 -2.65 -7.72
N ARG A 30 2.96 -3.27 -8.89
CA ARG A 30 2.45 -4.64 -9.08
C ARG A 30 3.22 -5.71 -8.30
N SER A 31 4.51 -5.54 -8.06
CA SER A 31 5.34 -6.52 -7.32
C SER A 31 4.96 -6.61 -5.85
N TRP A 32 4.39 -5.54 -5.28
CA TRP A 32 3.94 -5.51 -3.89
C TRP A 32 2.46 -5.88 -3.72
N ALA A 33 1.69 -6.00 -4.80
CA ALA A 33 0.28 -6.39 -4.79
C ALA A 33 0.09 -7.91 -4.60
N VAL A 34 0.71 -8.43 -3.54
CA VAL A 34 0.70 -9.83 -3.14
C VAL A 34 -0.04 -9.99 -1.80
N PRO A 35 -0.57 -11.18 -1.50
CA PRO A 35 -1.31 -11.41 -0.27
C PRO A 35 -0.25 -11.61 0.81
N LEU A 36 -0.06 -10.63 1.67
CA LEU A 36 0.71 -10.86 2.89
C LEU A 36 -0.18 -11.57 3.91
N ASP A 37 0.42 -12.50 4.63
CA ASP A 37 -0.21 -13.02 5.84
C ASP A 37 -0.31 -11.91 6.90
N GLU A 38 -1.04 -12.20 7.97
CA GLU A 38 -1.29 -11.21 9.03
C GLU A 38 0.00 -10.76 9.73
N ALA A 39 0.99 -11.65 9.86
CA ALA A 39 2.25 -11.36 10.53
C ALA A 39 3.09 -10.38 9.68
N ALA A 40 3.28 -10.67 8.39
CA ALA A 40 4.01 -9.81 7.47
C ALA A 40 3.32 -8.45 7.28
N SER A 41 1.98 -8.42 7.24
CA SER A 41 1.23 -7.14 7.26
C SER A 41 1.49 -6.35 8.54
N LEU A 42 1.44 -7.01 9.71
CA LEU A 42 1.69 -6.34 10.98
C LEU A 42 3.12 -5.77 11.07
N GLU A 43 4.12 -6.49 10.56
CA GLU A 43 5.50 -6.01 10.49
C GLU A 43 5.62 -4.77 9.60
N LEU A 44 5.01 -4.78 8.42
CA LEU A 44 5.01 -3.64 7.48
C LEU A 44 4.38 -2.39 8.11
N TYR A 45 3.26 -2.57 8.83
CA TYR A 45 2.59 -1.48 9.54
C TYR A 45 3.36 -1.00 10.77
N THR A 46 4.00 -1.91 11.50
CA THR A 46 4.87 -1.56 12.63
C THR A 46 6.05 -0.73 12.14
N LEU A 47 6.62 -1.07 10.97
CA LEU A 47 7.66 -0.29 10.33
C LEU A 47 7.16 1.11 9.93
N MET A 48 6.00 1.21 9.30
CA MET A 48 5.39 2.50 8.95
C MET A 48 5.11 3.37 10.18
N ASP A 49 4.55 2.80 11.26
CA ASP A 49 4.28 3.53 12.50
C ASP A 49 5.59 3.95 13.19
N ALA A 50 6.63 3.11 13.13
CA ALA A 50 7.96 3.44 13.62
C ALA A 50 8.58 4.60 12.82
N VAL A 51 8.50 4.60 11.49
CA VAL A 51 8.98 5.70 10.63
C VAL A 51 8.19 6.99 10.86
N ARG A 52 6.89 6.90 11.15
CA ARG A 52 6.08 8.07 11.52
C ARG A 52 6.49 8.66 12.87
N ARG A 53 6.79 7.81 13.87
CA ARG A 53 7.10 8.23 15.24
C ARG A 53 8.55 8.63 15.45
N GLN A 54 9.46 7.89 14.84
CA GLN A 54 10.88 8.19 14.87
C GLN A 54 11.16 9.09 13.68
N ASN A 55 11.52 10.33 13.97
CA ASN A 55 12.10 11.26 13.00
C ASN A 55 13.51 10.73 12.60
N ILE A 56 13.58 9.51 12.05
CA ILE A 56 14.82 8.86 11.64
C ILE A 56 15.45 9.80 10.63
N ALA A 57 16.68 10.20 10.88
CA ALA A 57 17.42 11.23 10.16
C ALA A 57 17.79 10.86 8.70
N ALA A 58 16.91 10.18 7.99
CA ALA A 58 16.83 10.15 6.54
C ALA A 58 15.69 11.10 6.13
N GLY A 59 15.94 12.42 6.20
CA GLY A 59 14.94 13.51 6.16
C GLY A 59 14.09 13.66 4.89
N LEU A 60 14.04 12.63 4.05
CA LEU A 60 13.35 12.58 2.76
C LEU A 60 12.32 11.43 2.69
N VAL A 61 12.59 10.27 3.30
CA VAL A 61 11.60 9.16 3.39
C VAL A 61 10.53 9.44 4.46
N VAL A 62 10.91 10.18 5.51
CA VAL A 62 10.02 10.50 6.63
C VAL A 62 8.87 11.43 6.23
N SER A 63 9.07 12.34 5.26
CA SER A 63 8.01 13.29 4.85
C SER A 63 6.85 12.60 4.13
N THR A 64 7.17 11.71 3.18
CA THR A 64 6.17 10.94 2.41
C THR A 64 5.38 10.00 3.32
N VAL A 65 6.07 9.24 4.18
CA VAL A 65 5.42 8.35 5.14
C VAL A 65 4.58 9.14 6.14
N SER A 66 5.07 10.26 6.67
CA SER A 66 4.30 11.07 7.62
C SER A 66 3.05 11.68 7.01
N ALA A 67 3.10 12.08 5.73
CA ALA A 67 1.95 12.65 5.03
C ALA A 67 0.82 11.62 4.84
N HIS A 68 1.16 10.36 4.59
CA HIS A 68 0.20 9.33 4.17
C HIS A 68 -0.07 8.24 5.21
N ALA A 69 0.71 8.19 6.30
CA ALA A 69 0.53 7.19 7.36
C ALA A 69 -0.84 7.29 8.04
N GLY A 70 -1.45 8.48 8.10
CA GLY A 70 -2.80 8.65 8.64
C GLY A 70 -3.85 7.87 7.85
N ASP A 71 -3.87 8.07 6.52
CA ASP A 71 -4.81 7.41 5.61
C ASP A 71 -4.58 5.89 5.57
N LEU A 72 -3.33 5.45 5.49
CA LEU A 72 -2.98 4.02 5.54
C LEU A 72 -3.33 3.37 6.89
N SER A 73 -3.19 4.10 8.01
CA SER A 73 -3.62 3.60 9.33
C SER A 73 -5.14 3.48 9.40
N ALA A 74 -5.88 4.44 8.83
CA ALA A 74 -7.32 4.40 8.78
C ALA A 74 -7.82 3.21 7.95
N LEU A 75 -7.21 2.95 6.79
CA LEU A 75 -7.50 1.76 5.98
C LEU A 75 -7.17 0.46 6.72
N ARG A 76 -6.05 0.41 7.48
CA ARG A 76 -5.66 -0.76 8.27
C ARG A 76 -6.65 -1.14 9.34
N ALA A 77 -7.42 -0.18 9.88
CA ALA A 77 -8.48 -0.47 10.83
C ALA A 77 -9.56 -1.40 10.23
N GLY A 78 -9.75 -1.37 8.90
CA GLY A 78 -10.66 -2.26 8.18
C GLY A 78 -10.11 -3.67 7.91
N TRP A 79 -8.83 -3.92 8.15
CA TRP A 79 -8.14 -5.18 7.81
C TRP A 79 -8.83 -6.47 8.28
N PRO A 80 -9.42 -6.57 9.49
CA PRO A 80 -10.11 -7.79 9.91
C PRO A 80 -11.26 -8.19 8.99
N HIS A 81 -11.79 -7.23 8.21
CA HIS A 81 -12.92 -7.41 7.30
C HIS A 81 -12.50 -7.44 5.82
N PHE A 82 -11.21 -7.30 5.52
CA PHE A 82 -10.72 -7.25 4.15
C PHE A 82 -10.58 -8.64 3.53
N THR A 83 -10.99 -8.74 2.27
CA THR A 83 -10.69 -9.89 1.40
C THR A 83 -9.19 -9.98 1.14
N PRO A 84 -8.67 -11.13 0.66
CA PRO A 84 -7.27 -11.25 0.25
C PRO A 84 -6.83 -10.18 -0.76
N GLY A 85 -7.67 -9.84 -1.74
CA GLY A 85 -7.41 -8.74 -2.68
C GLY A 85 -7.32 -7.37 -2.04
N GLN A 86 -8.24 -7.04 -1.12
CA GLN A 86 -8.21 -5.78 -0.38
C GLN A 86 -6.96 -5.66 0.49
N LYS A 87 -6.53 -6.77 1.09
CA LYS A 87 -5.28 -6.85 1.84
C LYS A 87 -4.07 -6.62 0.92
N ALA A 88 -4.06 -7.24 -0.26
CA ALA A 88 -2.99 -7.04 -1.26
C ALA A 88 -2.89 -5.58 -1.73
N VAL A 89 -4.02 -4.91 -1.98
CA VAL A 89 -4.07 -3.48 -2.34
C VAL A 89 -3.49 -2.62 -1.22
N LEU A 90 -3.91 -2.88 0.02
CA LEU A 90 -3.43 -2.12 1.18
C LEU A 90 -1.92 -2.31 1.40
N ASN A 91 -1.44 -3.55 1.32
CA ASN A 91 -0.02 -3.87 1.45
C ASN A 91 0.81 -3.18 0.36
N ALA A 92 0.34 -3.20 -0.88
CA ALA A 92 1.03 -2.57 -2.00
C ALA A 92 1.17 -1.06 -1.80
N ALA A 93 0.11 -0.40 -1.33
CA ALA A 93 0.15 1.02 -1.03
C ALA A 93 1.09 1.34 0.13
N THR A 94 1.08 0.54 1.20
CA THR A 94 1.98 0.73 2.35
C THR A 94 3.44 0.50 1.96
N ALA A 95 3.75 -0.57 1.22
CA ALA A 95 5.10 -0.87 0.75
C ALA A 95 5.61 0.23 -0.20
N PHE A 96 4.78 0.67 -1.15
CA PHE A 96 5.13 1.78 -2.03
C PHE A 96 5.47 3.05 -1.26
N VAL A 97 4.66 3.43 -0.27
CA VAL A 97 4.90 4.64 0.53
C VAL A 97 6.20 4.55 1.35
N LEU A 98 6.57 3.35 1.82
CA LEU A 98 7.81 3.12 2.54
C LEU A 98 9.05 3.18 1.64
N GLU A 99 8.94 2.74 0.39
CA GLU A 99 10.04 2.74 -0.59
C GLU A 99 10.09 3.99 -1.46
N ALA A 100 9.00 4.75 -1.55
CA ALA A 100 8.89 5.90 -2.42
C ALA A 100 9.85 7.01 -1.98
N PRO A 101 10.77 7.46 -2.87
CA PRO A 101 11.50 8.68 -2.62
C PRO A 101 10.51 9.85 -2.59
N PRO A 102 10.80 10.91 -1.83
CA PRO A 102 9.98 12.11 -1.89
C PRO A 102 10.00 12.69 -3.31
N PRO A 103 8.89 13.30 -3.74
CA PRO A 103 8.84 13.91 -5.05
C PRO A 103 9.88 15.03 -5.14
N PRO A 104 10.64 15.12 -6.25
CA PRO A 104 11.42 16.32 -6.53
C PRO A 104 10.48 17.53 -6.67
N ASP A 105 10.97 18.74 -6.38
CA ASP A 105 10.16 19.96 -6.38
C ASP A 105 9.36 20.12 -7.68
N GLY A 106 8.04 20.22 -7.55
CA GLY A 106 7.11 20.39 -8.67
C GLY A 106 6.74 19.11 -9.43
N ALA A 107 7.31 17.95 -9.08
CA ALA A 107 6.90 16.67 -9.62
C ALA A 107 5.64 16.13 -8.91
N PRO A 108 4.80 15.35 -9.62
CA PRO A 108 3.61 14.77 -9.02
C PRO A 108 3.98 13.77 -7.92
N ASP A 109 3.34 13.89 -6.76
CA ASP A 109 3.50 12.94 -5.65
C ASP A 109 2.89 11.58 -6.04
N GLN A 110 3.76 10.64 -6.41
CA GLN A 110 3.38 9.29 -6.78
C GLN A 110 2.84 8.52 -5.58
N ALA A 111 3.37 8.75 -4.38
CA ALA A 111 2.90 8.09 -3.16
C ALA A 111 1.46 8.52 -2.84
N ALA A 112 1.15 9.82 -2.98
CA ALA A 112 -0.23 10.31 -2.86
C ALA A 112 -1.17 9.67 -3.90
N GLN A 113 -0.73 9.50 -5.14
CA GLN A 113 -1.52 8.85 -6.18
C GLN A 113 -1.80 7.38 -5.84
N VAL A 114 -0.80 6.67 -5.32
CA VAL A 114 -0.94 5.26 -4.92
C VAL A 114 -1.89 5.11 -3.74
N VAL A 115 -1.75 5.96 -2.72
CA VAL A 115 -2.64 5.97 -1.55
C VAL A 115 -4.07 6.29 -1.97
N LEU A 116 -4.29 7.30 -2.82
CA LEU A 116 -5.61 7.66 -3.31
C LEU A 116 -6.24 6.55 -4.15
N ALA A 117 -5.46 5.88 -5.00
CA ALA A 117 -5.92 4.73 -5.76
C ALA A 117 -6.34 3.57 -4.85
N ALA A 118 -5.59 3.31 -3.76
CA ALA A 118 -5.94 2.30 -2.78
C ALA A 118 -7.22 2.67 -2.02
N VAL A 119 -7.37 3.92 -1.57
CA VAL A 119 -8.60 4.43 -0.93
C VAL A 119 -9.80 4.24 -1.85
N ARG A 120 -9.68 4.59 -3.13
CA ARG A 120 -10.77 4.42 -4.12
C ARG A 120 -11.08 2.95 -4.36
N ALA A 121 -10.07 2.11 -4.54
CA ALA A 121 -10.26 0.68 -4.75
C ALA A 121 -10.99 0.03 -3.56
N LEU A 122 -10.61 0.39 -2.33
CA LEU A 122 -11.13 -0.22 -1.10
C LEU A 122 -12.49 0.35 -0.65
N LEU A 123 -12.73 1.66 -0.84
CA LEU A 123 -13.93 2.32 -0.30
C LEU A 123 -15.05 2.56 -1.32
N HIS A 124 -14.76 2.68 -2.62
CA HIS A 124 -15.80 2.99 -3.62
C HIS A 124 -16.52 1.75 -4.15
N ARG A 125 -17.03 0.84 -3.31
CA ARG A 125 -17.97 -0.19 -3.79
C ARG A 125 -19.34 0.46 -4.07
N ARG A 126 -19.57 0.87 -5.31
CA ARG A 126 -20.91 1.13 -5.87
C ARG A 126 -21.06 0.34 -7.16
#